data_AF-A0A1C6JKL2-F1
#
_entry.id   AF-A0A1C6JKL2-F1
#
_cell.length_a   1.000
_cell.length_b   1.000
_cell.length_c   1.000
_cell.angle_alpha   90.00
_cell.angle_beta   90.00
_cell.angle_gamma   90.00
#
_symmetry.space_group_name_H-M   'P 1'
#
loop_
_entity.id
_entity.type
_entity.pdbx_description
1 polymer ?
#
loop_
_entity_poly.entity_id
_entity_poly.type
_entity_poly.pdbx_seq_one_letter_code
_entity_poly.pdbx_strand_id
1 'polypeptide(L)' 'MATKLSAARIAMEAGCDMVITNGSRMEDLYGIAEGKDIGTRFVSGKTRN' A
#
# COMPACT_ATOMS: atom_id res chain seq x y z
N MET A 1 -1.32 -8.44 12.23
CA MET A 1 -1.97 -7.63 11.18
C MET A 1 -2.52 -6.29 11.66
N ALA A 2 -3.10 -6.21 12.86
CA ALA A 2 -3.70 -4.96 13.39
C ALA A 2 -2.80 -3.71 13.31
N THR A 3 -1.52 -3.80 13.70
CA THR A 3 -0.60 -2.65 13.67
C THR A 3 -0.32 -2.14 12.25
N LYS A 4 -0.30 -3.04 11.25
CA LYS A 4 -0.15 -2.66 9.85
C LYS A 4 -1.37 -1.90 9.32
N LEU A 5 -2.57 -2.29 9.77
CA LEU A 5 -3.82 -1.58 9.42
C LEU A 5 -3.88 -0.20 10.07
N SER A 6 -3.43 -0.07 11.33
CA SER A 6 -3.30 1.25 11.98
C SER A 6 -2.33 2.16 11.23
N ALA A 7 -1.18 1.63 10.78
CA ALA A 7 -0.22 2.38 9.97
C ALA A 7 -0.83 2.81 8.63
N ALA A 8 -1.56 1.91 7.96
CA ALA A 8 -2.25 2.23 6.71
C ALA A 8 -3.27 3.35 6.89
N ARG A 9 -4.03 3.35 7.99
CA ARG A 9 -4.95 4.45 8.32
C ARG A 9 -4.22 5.77 8.48
N ILE A 10 -3.14 5.81 9.25
CA ILE A 10 -2.35 7.03 9.47
C ILE A 10 -1.77 7.56 8.14
N ALA A 11 -1.23 6.66 7.30
CA ALA A 11 -0.71 7.04 5.99
C ALA A 11 -1.81 7.62 5.09
N MET A 12 -2.97 6.96 5.03
CA MET A 12 -4.11 7.42 4.24
C MET A 12 -4.63 8.78 4.74
N GLU A 13 -4.73 9.00 6.06
CA GLU A 13 -5.12 10.28 6.67
C GLU A 13 -4.15 11.42 6.31
N ALA A 14 -2.86 11.09 6.12
CA ALA A 14 -1.81 12.04 5.75
C ALA A 14 -1.73 12.35 4.24
N GLY A 15 -2.59 11.78 3.40
CA GLY A 15 -2.51 11.97 1.95
C GLY A 15 -1.62 10.95 1.22
N CYS A 16 -1.15 9.90 1.91
CA CYS A 16 -0.18 8.95 1.37
C CYS A 16 -0.81 7.59 1.05
N ASP A 17 -0.51 7.08 -0.14
CA ASP A 17 -0.79 5.68 -0.48
C ASP A 17 0.16 4.73 0.26
N MET A 18 -0.33 3.54 0.59
CA MET A 18 0.46 2.50 1.25
C MET A 18 0.17 1.12 0.65
N VAL A 19 1.18 0.25 0.61
CA VAL A 19 1.02 -1.16 0.19
C VAL A 19 1.52 -2.08 1.30
N ILE A 20 0.75 -3.11 1.61
CA ILE A 20 1.19 -4.25 2.43
C ILE A 20 1.44 -5.42 1.48
N THR A 21 2.68 -5.92 1.43
CA THR A 21 3.06 -7.09 0.62
C THR A 21 3.85 -8.12 1.44
N ASN A 22 4.09 -9.30 0.88
CA ASN A 22 4.89 -10.36 1.48
C ASN A 22 6.39 -10.07 1.30
N GLY A 23 7.09 -9.77 2.40
CA GLY A 23 8.52 -9.43 2.38
C GLY A 23 9.47 -10.55 1.94
N SER A 24 9.00 -11.80 1.82
CA SER A 24 9.82 -12.88 1.25
C SER A 24 9.97 -12.81 -0.28
N ARG A 25 9.21 -11.94 -0.96
CA ARG A 25 9.24 -11.72 -2.42
C ARG A 25 9.76 -10.31 -2.69
N MET A 26 11.08 -10.16 -2.76
CA MET A 26 11.71 -8.84 -2.91
C MET A 26 11.48 -8.23 -4.30
N GLU A 27 11.32 -9.08 -5.30
CA GLU A 27 11.01 -8.72 -6.69
C GLU A 27 9.67 -7.97 -6.84
N ASP A 28 8.73 -8.22 -5.92
CA ASP A 28 7.41 -7.56 -5.91
C ASP A 28 7.54 -6.04 -5.74
N LEU A 29 8.62 -5.54 -5.12
CA LEU A 29 8.87 -4.10 -4.95
C LEU A 29 8.91 -3.35 -6.28
N TYR A 30 9.49 -3.94 -7.32
CA TYR A 30 9.56 -3.33 -8.65
C TYR A 30 8.16 -3.21 -9.26
N GLY A 31 7.35 -4.27 -9.15
CA GLY A 31 5.98 -4.23 -9.64
C GLY A 31 5.10 -3.23 -8.87
N ILE A 32 5.27 -3.12 -7.56
CA ILE A 32 4.57 -2.14 -6.72
C ILE A 32 4.92 -0.71 -7.16
N ALA A 33 6.20 -0.42 -7.39
CA ALA A 33 6.69 0.86 -7.87
C ALA A 33 6.17 1.21 -9.28
N GLU A 34 6.03 0.22 -10.16
CA GLU A 34 5.38 0.36 -11.47
C GLU A 34 3.86 0.51 -11.39
N GLY A 35 3.26 0.41 -10.19
CA GLY A 35 1.82 0.54 -9.99
C GLY A 35 1.01 -0.73 -10.23
N LYS A 36 1.66 -1.91 -10.33
CA LYS A 36 0.98 -3.19 -10.43
C LYS A 36 0.17 -3.49 -9.16
N ASP A 37 -0.85 -4.32 -9.34
CA ASP A 37 -1.70 -4.80 -8.26
C ASP A 37 -1.02 -5.98 -7.54
N ILE A 38 -0.22 -5.66 -6.53
CA ILE A 38 0.56 -6.62 -5.73
C ILE A 38 0.32 -6.33 -4.25
N GLY A 39 -0.04 -7.37 -3.48
CA GLY A 39 -0.34 -7.24 -2.07
C GLY A 39 -1.70 -6.59 -1.83
N THR A 40 -1.78 -5.69 -0.85
CA THR A 40 -2.99 -4.92 -0.53
C THR A 40 -2.66 -3.44 -0.55
N ARG A 41 -3.23 -2.71 -1.51
CA ARG A 41 -3.05 -1.27 -1.68
C ARG A 41 -4.12 -0.49 -0.94
N PHE A 42 -3.69 0.48 -0.14
CA PHE A 42 -4.48 1.44 0.60
C PHE A 42 -4.27 2.80 -0.06
N VAL A 43 -5.32 3.36 -0.65
CA VAL A 43 -5.25 4.62 -1.41
C VAL A 43 -5.78 5.77 -0.57
N SER A 44 -5.01 6.85 -0.49
CA SER A 44 -5.46 8.07 0.18
C SER A 44 -6.33 8.90 -0.77
N GLY A 45 -7.51 9.33 -0.31
CA GLY A 45 -8.27 10.46 -0.84
C GLY A 45 -8.53 10.50 -2.35
N LYS A 46 -9.78 10.14 -2.74
CA LYS A 46 -10.41 10.08 -4.07
C LYS A 46 -10.08 8.84 -4.89
N THR A 47 -11.14 8.06 -5.13
CA THR A 47 -11.32 7.20 -6.30
C THR A 47 -10.70 7.88 -7.51
N ARG A 48 -9.66 7.26 -8.09
CA ARG A 48 -9.13 7.66 -9.40
C ARG A 48 -10.31 7.58 -10.37
N ASN A 49 -10.79 8.73 -10.84
CA ASN A 49 -11.78 8.82 -11.90
C ASN A 49 -11.17 8.40 -13.22
#